data_AF-A0A4P7RRD3-F1
#
_entry.id   AF-A0A4P7RRD3-F1
#
_cell.length_a   1.000
_cell.length_b   1.000
_cell.length_c   1.000
_cell.angle_alpha   90.00
_cell.angle_beta   90.00
_cell.angle_gamma   90.00
#
_symmetry.space_group_name_H-M   'P 1'
#
loop_
_entity.id
_entity.type
_entity.pdbx_description
1 polymer ?
#
loop_
_entity_poly.entity_id
_entity_poly.type
_entity_poly.pdbx_seq_one_letter_code
_entity_poly.pdbx_strand_id
1 'polypeptide(L)'
;MARNINADDPYELSLLQYRDTGILQIDAPYRESALPDGRVLTAWTSRAQLTPELYEYVEERLELNRDSLHFPRPVALSEPAFHGYVAWPNLEPETVWQFAPGPEQLAADLRREHGVTMPASMRHDLYADATLAHYGDLHVEHLGAVLHMEALRRDTAALQLREPTERAMTAGSHLAALEDYSRVLIDDLAAGRVRTSQRGCSPHELIGGQTADWTQEARVQELRTWPGGEHTHRVVDELLGARAAFENGSTANSWDNHDKLYDLEQNFSKNMSRARIDDWRNPSRPPTPPSTTSRPPEIVARTHTVDRGIRREPKPAPTTPPTVGAVQRQQHRIEIAPPALPVHRRPSM
;
A
#
# COMPACT_ATOMS: atom_id res chain seq x y z
N MET A 1 -0.29 7.01 31.79
CA MET A 1 0.34 5.71 31.52
C MET A 1 -0.68 4.78 30.90
N ALA A 2 -0.90 4.93 29.60
CA ALA A 2 -1.41 3.89 28.74
C ALA A 2 -0.48 2.69 28.84
N ARG A 3 -0.78 1.77 29.75
CA ARG A 3 -0.18 0.43 29.70
C ARG A 3 -0.61 -0.19 28.38
N ASN A 4 0.30 -0.92 27.73
CA ASN A 4 -0.05 -1.79 26.63
C ASN A 4 -1.27 -2.62 27.06
N ILE A 5 -2.36 -2.52 26.31
CA ILE A 5 -3.54 -3.33 26.55
C ILE A 5 -3.25 -4.64 25.82
N ASN A 6 -2.86 -5.70 26.55
CA ASN A 6 -2.54 -7.01 25.96
C ASN A 6 -3.66 -7.62 25.07
N ALA A 7 -4.87 -7.04 25.05
CA ALA A 7 -5.93 -7.41 24.10
C ALA A 7 -5.72 -6.82 22.69
N ASP A 8 -5.03 -5.68 22.58
CA ASP A 8 -4.74 -4.98 21.32
C ASP A 8 -3.40 -5.46 20.70
N ASP A 9 -2.54 -6.12 21.47
CA ASP A 9 -1.31 -6.78 21.03
C ASP A 9 -1.21 -8.23 21.56
N PRO A 10 -2.05 -9.16 21.05
CA PRO A 10 -2.16 -10.53 21.57
C PRO A 10 -0.92 -11.41 21.32
N TYR A 11 0.02 -10.95 20.51
CA TYR A 11 1.28 -11.64 20.19
C TYR A 11 2.51 -10.94 20.79
N GLU A 12 2.30 -9.87 21.57
CA GLU A 12 3.35 -9.04 22.18
C GLU A 12 4.38 -8.47 21.17
N LEU A 13 3.95 -8.17 19.94
CA LEU A 13 4.78 -7.60 18.87
C LEU A 13 5.42 -6.26 19.26
N SER A 14 4.79 -5.52 20.17
CA SER A 14 5.38 -4.32 20.79
C SER A 14 6.71 -4.59 21.52
N LEU A 15 6.94 -5.80 22.05
CA LEU A 15 8.22 -6.16 22.67
C LEU A 15 9.36 -6.27 21.65
N LEU A 16 9.06 -6.44 20.36
CA LEU A 16 10.04 -6.51 19.29
C LEU A 16 10.64 -5.14 18.95
N GLN A 17 9.90 -4.05 19.22
CA GLN A 17 10.35 -2.66 19.04
C GLN A 17 11.63 -2.35 19.83
N TYR A 18 11.81 -2.97 21.00
CA TYR A 18 12.96 -2.75 21.89
C TYR A 18 14.18 -3.63 21.57
N ARG A 19 14.08 -4.57 20.61
CA ARG A 19 15.10 -5.61 20.40
C ARG A 19 15.96 -5.44 19.16
N ASP A 20 15.69 -4.42 18.32
CA ASP A 20 16.41 -4.14 17.06
C ASP A 20 16.62 -5.40 16.19
N THR A 21 15.55 -6.20 16.07
CA THR A 21 15.59 -7.52 15.41
C THR A 21 15.33 -7.48 13.91
N GLY A 22 15.07 -6.29 13.34
CA GLY A 22 14.58 -6.13 11.96
C GLY A 22 13.13 -6.62 11.74
N ILE A 23 12.51 -7.27 12.72
CA ILE A 23 11.16 -7.83 12.61
C ILE A 23 10.09 -6.73 12.56
N LEU A 24 10.25 -5.62 13.30
CA LEU A 24 9.32 -4.50 13.24
C LEU A 24 9.80 -3.48 12.19
N GLN A 25 9.00 -3.24 11.15
CA GLN A 25 9.31 -2.31 10.06
C GLN A 25 8.46 -1.05 10.11
N ILE A 26 9.10 0.07 9.78
CA ILE A 26 8.51 1.40 9.64
C ILE A 26 8.56 1.73 8.13
N ASP A 27 7.46 1.53 7.40
CA ASP A 27 7.39 1.70 5.93
C ASP A 27 7.16 3.16 5.47
N ALA A 28 7.13 4.10 6.41
CA ALA A 28 6.81 5.50 6.19
C ALA A 28 7.53 6.40 7.22
N PRO A 29 7.92 7.63 6.85
CA PRO A 29 8.67 8.50 7.75
C PRO A 29 7.80 8.97 8.93
N TYR A 30 8.47 9.26 10.05
CA TYR A 30 7.87 9.89 11.22
C TYR A 30 7.08 11.15 10.85
N ARG A 31 5.91 11.33 11.48
CA ARG A 31 5.03 12.48 11.30
C ARG A 31 5.16 13.39 12.51
N GLU A 32 5.65 14.60 12.28
CA GLU A 32 5.87 15.58 13.35
C GLU A 32 4.91 16.75 13.28
N SER A 33 4.56 17.30 14.44
CA SER A 33 3.82 18.55 14.59
C SER A 33 4.33 19.31 15.80
N ALA A 34 4.83 20.52 15.58
CA ALA A 34 5.07 21.46 16.67
C ALA A 34 3.77 21.79 17.41
N LEU A 35 3.86 21.93 18.73
CA LEU A 35 2.74 22.22 19.62
C LEU A 35 2.83 23.66 20.16
N PRO A 36 1.72 24.30 20.54
CA PRO A 36 1.71 25.69 21.01
C PRO A 36 2.53 25.96 22.28
N ASP A 37 2.83 24.93 23.05
CA ASP A 37 3.67 24.98 24.27
C ASP A 37 5.16 24.75 23.99
N GLY A 38 5.55 24.60 22.72
CA GLY A 38 6.93 24.39 22.29
C GLY A 38 7.36 22.92 22.23
N ARG A 39 6.51 21.97 22.64
CA ARG A 39 6.77 20.54 22.45
C ARG A 39 6.56 20.10 21.00
N VAL A 40 7.02 18.90 20.66
CA VAL A 40 6.76 18.23 19.38
C VAL A 40 5.95 16.96 19.64
N LEU A 41 4.86 16.80 18.89
CA LEU A 41 4.15 15.53 18.75
C LEU A 41 4.78 14.78 17.57
N THR A 42 5.28 13.57 17.82
CA THR A 42 5.81 12.67 16.80
C THR A 42 4.97 11.40 16.78
N ALA A 43 4.50 10.98 15.61
CA ALA A 43 3.68 9.79 15.41
C ALA A 43 4.07 9.02 14.14
N TRP A 44 3.90 7.71 14.13
CA TRP A 44 4.22 6.85 12.98
C TRP A 44 3.37 5.57 13.00
N THR A 45 3.52 4.76 11.97
CA THR A 45 2.95 3.41 11.91
C THR A 45 4.06 2.40 11.66
N SER A 46 3.85 1.17 12.10
CA SER A 46 4.74 0.04 11.83
C SER A 46 3.93 -1.21 11.52
N ARG A 47 4.60 -2.22 10.95
CA ARG A 47 4.10 -3.60 10.86
C ARG A 47 5.17 -4.58 11.32
N ALA A 48 4.80 -5.80 11.66
CA ALA A 48 5.77 -6.87 11.64
C ALA A 48 6.05 -7.29 10.18
N GLN A 49 7.33 -7.51 9.85
CA GLN A 49 7.74 -8.17 8.62
C GLN A 49 7.53 -9.67 8.81
N LEU A 50 6.87 -10.31 7.84
CA LEU A 50 6.53 -11.74 7.86
C LEU A 50 7.76 -12.60 7.52
N THR A 51 8.80 -12.54 8.35
CA THR A 51 10.07 -13.29 8.19
C THR A 51 10.06 -14.57 9.05
N PRO A 52 10.94 -15.55 8.77
CA PRO A 52 11.07 -16.76 9.60
C PRO A 52 11.23 -16.45 11.09
N GLU A 53 11.98 -15.40 11.44
CA GLU A 53 12.25 -14.96 12.80
C GLU A 53 10.98 -14.45 13.52
N LEU A 54 10.04 -13.81 12.79
CA LEU A 54 8.71 -13.51 13.35
C LEU A 54 7.93 -14.79 13.66
N TYR A 55 7.93 -15.75 12.74
CA TYR A 55 7.20 -17.01 12.96
C TYR A 55 7.79 -17.78 14.15
N GLU A 56 9.11 -17.87 14.26
CA GLU A 56 9.80 -18.46 15.41
C GLU A 56 9.44 -17.75 16.73
N TYR A 57 9.47 -16.42 16.76
CA TYR A 57 9.04 -15.65 17.92
C TYR A 57 7.59 -15.93 18.33
N VAL A 58 6.66 -16.01 17.36
CA VAL A 58 5.24 -16.28 17.63
C VAL A 58 5.01 -17.74 18.06
N GLU A 59 5.76 -18.71 17.50
CA GLU A 59 5.73 -20.11 17.96
C GLU A 59 6.19 -20.24 19.42
N GLU A 60 7.31 -19.61 19.78
CA GLU A 60 7.79 -19.55 21.17
C GLU A 60 6.78 -18.84 22.08
N ARG A 61 6.20 -17.72 21.64
CA ARG A 61 5.33 -16.89 22.48
C ARG A 61 3.99 -17.54 22.78
N LEU A 62 3.44 -18.28 21.81
CA LEU A 62 2.13 -18.95 21.92
C LEU A 62 2.23 -20.42 22.35
N GLU A 63 3.42 -21.01 22.39
CA GLU A 63 3.65 -22.46 22.55
C GLU A 63 2.88 -23.29 21.49
N LEU A 64 2.72 -22.74 20.28
CA LEU A 64 2.01 -23.33 19.15
C LEU A 64 2.94 -23.49 17.95
N ASN A 65 2.90 -24.67 17.31
CA ASN A 65 3.59 -24.89 16.04
C ASN A 65 2.90 -24.13 14.88
N ARG A 66 3.68 -23.60 13.93
CA ARG A 66 3.22 -22.82 12.77
C ARG A 66 2.23 -23.53 11.83
N ASP A 67 2.24 -24.87 11.81
CA ASP A 67 1.30 -25.69 11.02
C ASP A 67 -0.06 -25.89 11.73
N SER A 68 -0.23 -25.35 12.95
CA SER A 68 -1.48 -25.42 13.70
C SER A 68 -2.59 -24.57 13.07
N LEU A 69 -3.81 -25.11 13.02
CA LEU A 69 -5.02 -24.37 12.62
C LEU A 69 -5.34 -23.17 13.55
N HIS A 70 -4.72 -23.13 14.74
CA HIS A 70 -4.84 -22.02 15.69
C HIS A 70 -3.67 -21.04 15.63
N PHE A 71 -2.67 -21.28 14.78
CA PHE A 71 -1.57 -20.34 14.59
C PHE A 71 -2.07 -19.05 13.90
N PRO A 72 -1.54 -17.86 14.26
CA PRO A 72 -1.95 -16.61 13.64
C PRO A 72 -1.79 -16.60 12.12
N ARG A 73 -2.84 -16.20 11.41
CA ARG A 73 -2.78 -16.02 9.96
C ARG A 73 -1.96 -14.77 9.62
N PRO A 74 -1.30 -14.70 8.45
CA PRO A 74 -0.51 -13.54 8.02
C PRO A 74 -1.19 -12.19 8.22
N VAL A 75 -2.51 -12.11 7.94
CA VAL A 75 -3.32 -10.89 8.15
C VAL A 75 -3.31 -10.36 9.58
N ALA A 76 -3.29 -11.25 10.59
CA ALA A 76 -3.27 -10.86 12.00
C ALA A 76 -1.85 -10.48 12.48
N LEU A 77 -0.81 -10.97 11.79
CA LEU A 77 0.59 -10.65 12.09
C LEU A 77 1.06 -9.37 11.38
N SER A 78 0.46 -9.03 10.24
CA SER A 78 0.77 -7.82 9.47
C SER A 78 -0.09 -6.60 9.84
N GLU A 79 -0.94 -6.68 10.87
CA GLU A 79 -1.81 -5.55 11.25
C GLU A 79 -0.98 -4.28 11.58
N PRO A 80 -1.44 -3.09 11.13
CA PRO A 80 -0.73 -1.84 11.41
C PRO A 80 -0.80 -1.48 12.88
N ALA A 81 0.36 -1.28 13.50
CA ALA A 81 0.48 -0.63 14.80
C ALA A 81 0.64 0.87 14.60
N PHE A 82 -0.06 1.68 15.39
CA PHE A 82 0.04 3.15 15.36
C PHE A 82 0.67 3.64 16.66
N HIS A 83 1.71 4.46 16.55
CA HIS A 83 2.57 4.89 17.65
C HIS A 83 2.67 6.40 17.76
N GLY A 84 2.93 6.93 18.96
CA GLY A 84 3.29 8.33 19.10
C GLY A 84 3.72 8.77 20.50
N TYR A 85 4.54 9.80 20.54
CA TYR A 85 5.00 10.43 21.79
C TYR A 85 4.98 11.96 21.68
N VAL A 86 5.12 12.62 22.83
CA VAL A 86 5.24 14.08 22.92
C VAL A 86 6.50 14.42 23.71
N ALA A 87 7.46 15.07 23.07
CA ALA A 87 8.76 15.42 23.65
C ALA A 87 9.03 16.94 23.53
N TRP A 88 10.03 17.44 24.26
CA TRP A 88 10.58 18.76 23.96
C TRP A 88 11.57 18.67 22.80
N PRO A 89 11.76 19.75 22.00
CA PRO A 89 12.80 19.78 20.98
C PRO A 89 14.16 19.49 21.63
N ASN A 90 14.87 18.49 21.12
CA ASN A 90 16.16 18.01 21.62
C ASN A 90 16.15 17.28 22.99
N LEU A 91 15.01 16.79 23.46
CA LEU A 91 14.97 15.77 24.54
C LEU A 91 14.46 14.45 23.97
N GLU A 92 15.18 13.36 24.27
CA GLU A 92 14.67 12.01 24.09
C GLU A 92 13.34 11.85 24.85
N PRO A 93 12.32 11.19 24.27
CA PRO A 93 11.10 10.90 25.00
C PRO A 93 11.42 9.97 26.17
N GLU A 94 11.17 10.42 27.41
CA GLU A 94 11.35 9.59 28.62
C GLU A 94 10.59 8.25 28.53
N THR A 95 9.55 8.21 27.69
CA THR A 95 8.78 7.02 27.36
C THR A 95 8.20 7.11 25.94
N VAL A 96 8.46 6.09 25.12
CA VAL A 96 7.72 5.82 23.88
C VAL A 96 6.46 5.05 24.25
N TRP A 97 5.28 5.54 23.86
CA TRP A 97 3.99 4.96 24.26
C TRP A 97 3.05 4.70 23.07
N GLN A 98 1.99 3.96 23.42
CA GLN A 98 0.76 3.76 22.65
C GLN A 98 0.97 2.88 21.40
N PHE A 99 0.81 1.57 21.57
CA PHE A 99 0.39 0.68 20.48
C PHE A 99 -1.12 0.85 20.33
N ALA A 100 -1.56 1.68 19.40
CA ALA A 100 -2.98 1.92 19.15
C ALA A 100 -3.45 1.13 17.91
N PRO A 101 -4.69 0.60 17.90
CA PRO A 101 -5.27 -0.10 16.74
C PRO A 101 -5.66 0.83 15.59
N GLY A 102 -5.51 2.16 15.75
CA GLY A 102 -5.87 3.14 14.72
C GLY A 102 -5.45 4.57 15.07
N PRO A 103 -5.34 5.47 14.07
CA PRO A 103 -4.87 6.84 14.27
C PRO A 103 -5.86 7.69 15.09
N GLU A 104 -7.15 7.36 15.08
CA GLU A 104 -8.16 8.02 15.91
C GLU A 104 -8.07 7.60 17.38
N GLN A 105 -7.75 6.32 17.64
CA GLN A 105 -7.52 5.83 19.00
C GLN A 105 -6.24 6.44 19.58
N LEU A 106 -5.15 6.45 18.80
CA LEU A 106 -3.91 7.14 19.13
C LEU A 106 -4.15 8.63 19.46
N ALA A 107 -4.93 9.33 18.63
CA ALA A 107 -5.28 10.73 18.88
C ALA A 107 -6.13 10.93 20.16
N ALA A 108 -7.03 10.00 20.48
CA ALA A 108 -7.82 10.02 21.71
C ALA A 108 -6.96 9.78 22.96
N ASP A 109 -6.03 8.81 22.91
CA ASP A 109 -5.13 8.47 24.01
C ASP A 109 -4.08 9.59 24.25
N LEU A 110 -3.46 10.14 23.19
CA LEU A 110 -2.60 11.33 23.30
C LEU A 110 -3.33 12.54 23.91
N ARG A 111 -4.59 12.76 23.53
CA ARG A 111 -5.42 13.82 24.10
C ARG A 111 -5.75 13.58 25.57
N ARG A 112 -6.06 12.33 25.94
CA ARG A 112 -6.36 11.93 27.33
C ARG A 112 -5.15 12.09 28.24
N GLU A 113 -3.95 11.75 27.75
CA GLU A 113 -2.77 11.60 28.62
C GLU A 113 -1.80 12.79 28.58
N HIS A 114 -1.70 13.50 27.46
CA HIS A 114 -0.76 14.62 27.29
C HIS A 114 -1.47 15.97 27.06
N GLY A 115 -2.81 15.98 26.96
CA GLY A 115 -3.61 17.16 26.62
C GLY A 115 -3.45 17.62 25.17
N VAL A 116 -2.77 16.83 24.32
CA VAL A 116 -2.39 17.20 22.96
C VAL A 116 -3.46 16.81 21.95
N THR A 117 -3.74 17.69 20.99
CA THR A 117 -4.65 17.38 19.87
C THR A 117 -3.82 17.01 18.65
N MET A 118 -3.94 15.77 18.16
CA MET A 118 -3.31 15.36 16.90
C MET A 118 -3.96 16.10 15.70
N PRO A 119 -3.18 16.74 14.82
CA PRO A 119 -3.71 17.36 13.61
C PRO A 119 -4.49 16.37 12.72
N ALA A 120 -5.53 16.85 12.02
CA ALA A 120 -6.26 16.03 11.05
C ALA A 120 -5.33 15.51 9.93
N SER A 121 -4.42 16.35 9.44
CA SER A 121 -3.37 15.97 8.47
C SER A 121 -2.54 14.77 8.94
N MET A 122 -2.08 14.79 10.19
CA MET A 122 -1.31 13.69 10.78
C MET A 122 -2.13 12.39 10.86
N ARG A 123 -3.40 12.45 11.30
CA ARG A 123 -4.29 11.27 11.33
C ARG A 123 -4.51 10.67 9.94
N HIS A 124 -4.70 11.51 8.93
CA HIS A 124 -4.86 11.07 7.54
C HIS A 124 -3.56 10.51 6.94
N ASP A 125 -2.41 11.15 7.21
CA ASP A 125 -1.10 10.64 6.81
C ASP A 125 -0.88 9.24 7.38
N LEU A 126 -1.07 9.05 8.71
CA LEU A 126 -0.96 7.75 9.37
C LEU A 126 -1.88 6.69 8.76
N TYR A 127 -3.15 7.03 8.47
CA TYR A 127 -4.10 6.10 7.83
C TYR A 127 -3.66 5.68 6.41
N ALA A 128 -3.04 6.59 5.66
CA ALA A 128 -2.45 6.25 4.37
C ALA A 128 -1.16 5.42 4.54
N ASP A 129 -0.27 5.81 5.46
CA ASP A 129 0.99 5.11 5.73
C ASP A 129 0.74 3.64 6.10
N ALA A 130 -0.30 3.37 6.89
CA ALA A 130 -0.72 2.03 7.31
C ALA A 130 -1.31 1.15 6.19
N THR A 131 -1.36 1.61 4.94
CA THR A 131 -2.00 0.86 3.84
C THR A 131 -1.21 -0.39 3.46
N LEU A 132 0.13 -0.33 3.40
CA LEU A 132 0.96 -1.52 3.12
C LEU A 132 0.76 -2.60 4.18
N ALA A 133 0.85 -2.22 5.45
CA ALA A 133 0.61 -3.09 6.60
C ALA A 133 -0.78 -3.74 6.54
N HIS A 134 -1.84 -2.94 6.39
CA HIS A 134 -3.20 -3.44 6.33
C HIS A 134 -3.39 -4.52 5.26
N TYR A 135 -2.73 -4.40 4.10
CA TYR A 135 -2.79 -5.38 3.00
C TYR A 135 -1.55 -6.29 2.91
N GLY A 136 -0.78 -6.41 3.99
CA GLY A 136 0.45 -7.22 4.06
C GLY A 136 0.22 -8.73 3.83
N ASP A 137 -1.02 -9.19 3.96
CA ASP A 137 -1.44 -10.57 3.71
C ASP A 137 -1.68 -10.93 2.23
N LEU A 138 -1.60 -9.95 1.33
CA LEU A 138 -1.72 -10.16 -0.11
C LEU A 138 -0.43 -10.65 -0.76
N HIS A 139 -0.56 -11.44 -1.82
CA HIS A 139 0.55 -11.77 -2.71
C HIS A 139 1.13 -10.50 -3.36
N VAL A 140 2.45 -10.45 -3.56
CA VAL A 140 3.17 -9.28 -4.12
C VAL A 140 2.64 -8.78 -5.47
N GLU A 141 1.94 -9.62 -6.25
CA GLU A 141 1.28 -9.20 -7.50
C GLU A 141 0.20 -8.12 -7.30
N HIS A 142 -0.36 -8.01 -6.09
CA HIS A 142 -1.38 -7.03 -5.74
C HIS A 142 -0.80 -5.72 -5.21
N LEU A 143 0.53 -5.58 -5.11
CA LEU A 143 1.17 -4.37 -4.58
C LEU A 143 0.74 -3.11 -5.33
N GLY A 144 0.66 -3.14 -6.67
CA GLY A 144 0.17 -1.99 -7.44
C GLY A 144 -1.19 -1.52 -6.96
N ALA A 145 -2.15 -2.45 -6.77
CA ALA A 145 -3.48 -2.13 -6.22
C ALA A 145 -3.43 -1.59 -4.77
N VAL A 146 -2.49 -2.05 -3.94
CA VAL A 146 -2.28 -1.52 -2.58
C VAL A 146 -1.69 -0.10 -2.60
N LEU A 147 -0.75 0.18 -3.51
CA LEU A 147 -0.18 1.51 -3.73
C LEU A 147 -1.20 2.48 -4.33
N HIS A 148 -2.09 2.00 -5.20
CA HIS A 148 -3.27 2.74 -5.64
C HIS A 148 -4.14 3.14 -4.42
N MET A 149 -4.42 2.21 -3.51
CA MET A 149 -5.19 2.50 -2.28
C MET A 149 -4.50 3.52 -1.36
N GLU A 150 -3.17 3.42 -1.19
CA GLU A 150 -2.36 4.39 -0.43
C GLU A 150 -2.53 5.81 -1.01
N ALA A 151 -2.36 5.93 -2.33
CA ALA A 151 -2.49 7.18 -3.06
C ALA A 151 -3.92 7.75 -3.00
N LEU A 152 -4.97 6.92 -3.10
CA LEU A 152 -6.37 7.38 -2.96
C LEU A 152 -6.66 7.92 -1.56
N ARG A 153 -6.14 7.28 -0.52
CA ARG A 153 -6.25 7.77 0.87
C ARG A 153 -5.58 9.15 1.02
N ARG A 154 -4.40 9.34 0.43
CA ARG A 154 -3.68 10.63 0.43
C ARG A 154 -4.40 11.70 -0.40
N ASP A 155 -4.88 11.38 -1.60
CA ASP A 155 -5.59 12.33 -2.48
C ASP A 155 -6.93 12.79 -1.86
N THR A 156 -7.66 11.84 -1.27
CA THR A 156 -8.89 12.12 -0.50
C THR A 156 -8.62 13.06 0.67
N ALA A 157 -7.59 12.76 1.47
CA ALA A 157 -7.19 13.62 2.58
C ALA A 157 -6.73 15.01 2.12
N ALA A 158 -5.92 15.09 1.06
CA ALA A 158 -5.43 16.34 0.51
C ALA A 158 -6.57 17.25 0.01
N LEU A 159 -7.64 16.68 -0.56
CA LEU A 159 -8.86 17.42 -0.91
C LEU A 159 -9.65 17.85 0.33
N GLN A 160 -9.84 16.96 1.30
CA GLN A 160 -10.60 17.24 2.54
C GLN A 160 -9.94 18.32 3.41
N LEU A 161 -8.61 18.43 3.39
CA LEU A 161 -7.83 19.37 4.20
C LEU A 161 -7.69 20.78 3.59
N ARG A 162 -8.07 21.01 2.32
CA ARG A 162 -7.99 22.35 1.71
C ARG A 162 -8.96 23.36 2.35
N GLU A 163 -8.75 24.64 2.10
CA GLU A 163 -9.67 25.70 2.55
C GLU A 163 -11.06 25.58 1.90
N PRO A 164 -12.16 25.97 2.57
CA PRO A 164 -13.53 25.79 2.06
C PRO A 164 -13.76 26.41 0.67
N THR A 165 -13.16 27.58 0.42
CA THR A 165 -13.23 28.29 -0.87
C THR A 165 -12.51 27.55 -1.99
N GLU A 166 -11.44 26.82 -1.67
CA GLU A 166 -10.71 25.98 -2.64
C GLU A 166 -11.41 24.64 -2.86
N ARG A 167 -12.01 24.04 -1.81
CA ARG A 167 -12.86 22.84 -1.96
C ARG A 167 -14.02 23.08 -2.93
N ALA A 168 -14.66 24.25 -2.86
CA ALA A 168 -15.85 24.54 -3.66
C ALA A 168 -15.62 24.52 -5.18
N MET A 169 -14.41 24.79 -5.67
CA MET A 169 -14.12 24.89 -7.10
C MET A 169 -13.76 23.55 -7.78
N THR A 170 -13.34 22.54 -7.02
CA THR A 170 -12.89 21.24 -7.57
C THR A 170 -13.37 20.01 -6.81
N ALA A 171 -13.69 20.09 -5.52
CA ALA A 171 -13.75 18.89 -4.68
C ALA A 171 -14.99 18.01 -4.88
N GLY A 172 -16.15 18.56 -5.26
CA GLY A 172 -17.42 17.80 -5.27
C GLY A 172 -17.42 16.56 -6.18
N SER A 173 -16.97 16.71 -7.43
CA SER A 173 -16.92 15.62 -8.40
C SER A 173 -15.67 14.74 -8.24
N HIS A 174 -14.52 15.32 -7.86
CA HIS A 174 -13.29 14.54 -7.65
C HIS A 174 -13.38 13.67 -6.39
N LEU A 175 -13.92 14.17 -5.28
CA LEU A 175 -14.07 13.39 -4.06
C LEU A 175 -14.98 12.17 -4.28
N ALA A 176 -16.15 12.38 -4.89
CA ALA A 176 -17.06 11.29 -5.22
C ALA A 176 -16.41 10.23 -6.15
N ALA A 177 -15.64 10.65 -7.15
CA ALA A 177 -14.92 9.73 -8.03
C ALA A 177 -13.80 8.93 -7.32
N LEU A 178 -13.10 9.56 -6.35
CA LEU A 178 -12.10 8.88 -5.52
C LEU A 178 -12.76 7.90 -4.54
N GLU A 179 -13.89 8.26 -3.95
CA GLU A 179 -14.69 7.40 -3.07
C GLU A 179 -15.23 6.18 -3.84
N ASP A 180 -15.78 6.38 -5.04
CA ASP A 180 -16.23 5.31 -5.92
C ASP A 180 -15.09 4.37 -6.34
N TYR A 181 -13.93 4.91 -6.74
CA TYR A 181 -12.80 4.08 -7.12
C TYR A 181 -12.17 3.35 -5.93
N SER A 182 -12.11 3.99 -4.75
CA SER A 182 -11.69 3.36 -3.50
C SER A 182 -12.59 2.18 -3.14
N ARG A 183 -13.92 2.32 -3.28
CA ARG A 183 -14.89 1.24 -3.06
C ARG A 183 -14.64 0.04 -3.98
N VAL A 184 -14.48 0.27 -5.29
CA VAL A 184 -14.15 -0.81 -6.25
C VAL A 184 -12.83 -1.49 -5.89
N LEU A 185 -11.82 -0.71 -5.52
CA LEU A 185 -10.50 -1.21 -5.16
C LEU A 185 -10.49 -2.02 -3.85
N ILE A 186 -11.36 -1.70 -2.88
CA ILE A 186 -11.59 -2.51 -1.68
C ILE A 186 -12.13 -3.89 -2.06
N ASP A 187 -13.13 -3.96 -2.95
CA ASP A 187 -13.71 -5.24 -3.41
C ASP A 187 -12.68 -6.09 -4.17
N ASP A 188 -11.87 -5.47 -5.04
CA ASP A 188 -10.80 -6.14 -5.78
C ASP A 188 -9.68 -6.68 -4.88
N LEU A 189 -9.27 -5.90 -3.86
CA LEU A 189 -8.29 -6.30 -2.86
C LEU A 189 -8.83 -7.41 -1.94
N ALA A 190 -10.11 -7.36 -1.56
CA ALA A 190 -10.77 -8.43 -0.81
C ALA A 190 -10.82 -9.75 -1.62
N ALA A 191 -11.14 -9.68 -2.91
CA ALA A 191 -11.03 -10.82 -3.81
C ALA A 191 -9.57 -11.31 -3.97
N GLY A 192 -8.59 -10.39 -3.91
CA GLY A 192 -7.16 -10.70 -3.85
C GLY A 192 -6.74 -11.50 -2.61
N ARG A 193 -7.26 -11.15 -1.43
CA ARG A 193 -7.02 -11.91 -0.18
C ARG A 193 -7.53 -13.34 -0.30
N VAL A 194 -8.73 -13.52 -0.85
CA VAL A 194 -9.30 -14.87 -1.07
C VAL A 194 -8.42 -15.70 -2.02
N ARG A 195 -7.96 -15.13 -3.15
CA ARG A 195 -7.06 -15.83 -4.07
C ARG A 195 -5.70 -16.15 -3.44
N THR A 196 -5.11 -15.20 -2.73
CA THR A 196 -3.82 -15.37 -2.04
C THR A 196 -3.90 -16.51 -1.01
N SER A 197 -4.94 -16.51 -0.18
CA SER A 197 -5.17 -17.55 0.82
C SER A 197 -5.42 -18.93 0.18
N GLN A 198 -6.06 -19.00 -0.98
CA GLN A 198 -6.30 -20.27 -1.70
C GLN A 198 -5.04 -20.83 -2.36
N ARG A 199 -4.09 -19.97 -2.76
CA ARG A 199 -2.81 -20.39 -3.33
C ARG A 199 -1.84 -20.97 -2.29
N GLY A 200 -2.04 -20.68 -1.01
CA GLY A 200 -1.13 -21.11 0.06
C GLY A 200 0.23 -20.41 -0.04
N CYS A 201 0.24 -19.13 -0.43
CA CYS A 201 1.46 -18.33 -0.58
C CYS A 201 2.31 -18.37 0.68
N SER A 202 3.60 -18.60 0.50
CA SER A 202 4.60 -18.54 1.56
C SER A 202 4.87 -17.08 1.98
N PRO A 203 5.41 -16.82 3.19
CA PRO A 203 5.57 -15.45 3.69
C PRO A 203 6.39 -14.52 2.78
N HIS A 204 7.40 -15.05 2.09
CA HIS A 204 8.24 -14.28 1.16
C HIS A 204 7.56 -13.96 -0.19
N GLU A 205 6.39 -14.55 -0.47
CA GLU A 205 5.54 -14.19 -1.61
C GLU A 205 4.47 -13.14 -1.24
N LEU A 206 4.37 -12.76 0.05
CA LEU A 206 3.43 -11.76 0.56
C LEU A 206 4.07 -10.36 0.61
N ILE A 207 3.24 -9.32 0.49
CA ILE A 207 3.65 -7.91 0.64
C ILE A 207 4.29 -7.69 2.01
N GLY A 208 3.68 -8.23 3.08
CA GLY A 208 4.18 -8.14 4.44
C GLY A 208 5.49 -8.88 4.69
N GLY A 209 5.92 -9.78 3.80
CA GLY A 209 7.24 -10.40 3.85
C GLY A 209 8.37 -9.54 3.28
N GLN A 210 8.04 -8.50 2.50
CA GLN A 210 9.03 -7.67 1.82
C GLN A 210 9.63 -6.61 2.76
N THR A 211 10.83 -6.13 2.42
CA THR A 211 11.53 -5.08 3.16
C THR A 211 10.97 -3.69 2.86
N ALA A 212 11.14 -2.75 3.81
CA ALA A 212 10.80 -1.34 3.61
C ALA A 212 11.40 -0.80 2.31
N ASP A 213 12.71 -1.00 2.06
CA ASP A 213 13.41 -0.58 0.84
C ASP A 213 12.77 -1.11 -0.44
N TRP A 214 12.37 -2.39 -0.47
CA TRP A 214 11.72 -3.00 -1.63
C TRP A 214 10.33 -2.37 -1.87
N THR A 215 9.54 -2.18 -0.81
CA THR A 215 8.22 -1.54 -0.95
C THR A 215 8.35 -0.07 -1.37
N GLN A 216 9.40 0.61 -0.91
CA GLN A 216 9.68 2.00 -1.23
C GLN A 216 10.16 2.18 -2.68
N GLU A 217 11.07 1.34 -3.17
CA GLU A 217 11.43 1.35 -4.60
C GLU A 217 10.22 1.01 -5.47
N ALA A 218 9.43 -0.01 -5.10
CA ALA A 218 8.22 -0.36 -5.85
C ALA A 218 7.17 0.77 -5.84
N ARG A 219 7.02 1.51 -4.73
CA ARG A 219 6.19 2.72 -4.62
C ARG A 219 6.66 3.82 -5.58
N VAL A 220 7.97 4.06 -5.67
CA VAL A 220 8.55 5.00 -6.64
C VAL A 220 8.31 4.54 -8.08
N GLN A 221 8.58 3.26 -8.37
CA GLN A 221 8.44 2.66 -9.69
C GLN A 221 6.99 2.67 -10.21
N GLU A 222 6.02 2.42 -9.35
CA GLU A 222 4.60 2.48 -9.69
C GLU A 222 4.18 3.93 -9.94
N LEU A 223 4.29 4.80 -8.92
CA LEU A 223 3.68 6.13 -8.97
C LEU A 223 4.32 7.05 -10.02
N ARG A 224 5.61 6.87 -10.36
CA ARG A 224 6.25 7.67 -11.43
C ARG A 224 5.69 7.41 -12.84
N THR A 225 4.99 6.28 -13.03
CA THR A 225 4.35 5.93 -14.32
C THR A 225 2.93 6.45 -14.45
N TRP A 226 2.36 7.00 -13.36
CA TRP A 226 0.98 7.48 -13.36
C TRP A 226 0.82 8.73 -14.23
N PRO A 227 -0.37 8.92 -14.85
CA PRO A 227 -0.65 10.13 -15.60
C PRO A 227 -0.68 11.36 -14.67
N GLY A 228 -0.13 12.47 -15.15
CA GLY A 228 -0.04 13.71 -14.39
C GLY A 228 0.08 14.97 -15.27
N GLY A 229 0.11 16.12 -14.61
CA GLY A 229 0.44 17.41 -15.22
C GLY A 229 1.86 17.86 -14.85
N GLU A 230 2.09 19.17 -14.96
CA GLU A 230 3.41 19.77 -14.72
C GLU A 230 3.90 19.55 -13.28
N HIS A 231 3.00 19.63 -12.29
CA HIS A 231 3.38 19.46 -10.89
C HIS A 231 3.79 18.01 -10.62
N THR A 232 3.03 17.05 -11.15
CA THR A 232 3.34 15.62 -11.00
C THR A 232 4.68 15.27 -11.66
N HIS A 233 4.94 15.77 -12.88
CA HIS A 233 6.24 15.58 -13.54
C HIS A 233 7.39 16.21 -12.75
N ARG A 234 7.21 17.42 -12.18
CA ARG A 234 8.23 18.09 -11.37
C ARG A 234 8.66 17.28 -10.15
N VAL A 235 7.74 16.57 -9.48
CA VAL A 235 8.06 15.68 -8.35
C VAL A 235 8.88 14.46 -8.79
N VAL A 236 8.58 13.90 -9.97
CA VAL A 236 9.37 12.81 -10.56
C VAL A 236 10.77 13.30 -10.95
N ASP A 237 10.86 14.45 -11.63
CA ASP A 237 12.12 15.03 -12.09
C ASP A 237 13.03 15.44 -10.92
N GLU A 238 12.47 15.95 -9.82
CA GLU A 238 13.24 16.28 -8.61
C GLU A 238 13.82 15.03 -7.95
N LEU A 239 13.05 13.94 -7.84
CA LEU A 239 13.56 12.66 -7.32
C LEU A 239 14.65 12.06 -8.22
N LEU A 240 14.45 12.05 -9.54
CA LEU A 240 15.45 11.56 -10.50
C LEU A 240 16.72 12.43 -10.49
N GLY A 241 16.57 13.75 -10.35
CA GLY A 241 17.68 14.67 -10.18
C GLY A 241 18.47 14.42 -8.89
N ALA A 242 17.78 14.13 -7.78
CA ALA A 242 18.41 13.77 -6.51
C ALA A 242 19.15 12.42 -6.60
N ARG A 243 18.55 11.39 -7.21
CA ARG A 243 19.22 10.09 -7.46
C ARG A 243 20.50 10.29 -8.28
N ALA A 244 20.43 11.02 -9.38
CA ALA A 244 21.59 11.31 -10.21
C ALA A 244 22.66 12.14 -9.48
N ALA A 245 22.26 13.08 -8.60
CA ALA A 245 23.21 13.87 -7.80
C ALA A 245 23.88 13.05 -6.67
N PHE A 246 23.18 12.07 -6.11
CA PHE A 246 23.75 11.11 -5.16
C PHE A 246 24.74 10.16 -5.86
N GLU A 247 24.35 9.55 -6.98
CA GLU A 247 25.19 8.62 -7.76
C GLU A 247 26.46 9.27 -8.31
N ASN A 248 26.40 10.53 -8.75
CA ASN A 248 27.52 11.27 -9.36
C ASN A 248 28.18 12.27 -8.39
N GLY A 249 27.78 12.28 -7.12
CA GLY A 249 28.24 13.24 -6.12
C GLY A 249 29.71 13.04 -5.73
N SER A 250 30.42 14.15 -5.49
CA SER A 250 31.73 14.07 -4.83
C SER A 250 31.53 13.83 -3.32
N THR A 251 32.52 13.23 -2.67
CA THR A 251 32.50 12.93 -1.23
C THR A 251 32.33 14.16 -0.32
N ALA A 252 32.51 15.37 -0.84
CA ALA A 252 32.30 16.62 -0.08
C ALA A 252 30.81 16.93 0.15
N ASN A 253 29.92 16.49 -0.75
CA ASN A 253 28.48 16.78 -0.71
C ASN A 253 27.64 15.50 -0.50
N SER A 254 28.25 14.37 -0.14
CA SER A 254 27.56 13.07 -0.13
C SER A 254 26.46 12.98 0.93
N TRP A 255 26.61 13.66 2.07
CA TRP A 255 25.61 13.69 3.14
C TRP A 255 24.39 14.53 2.75
N ASP A 256 24.57 15.79 2.36
CA ASP A 256 23.47 16.65 1.89
C ASP A 256 22.69 16.02 0.72
N ASN A 257 23.38 15.35 -0.21
CA ASN A 257 22.75 14.63 -1.31
C ASN A 257 22.02 13.36 -0.85
N HIS A 258 22.52 12.67 0.19
CA HIS A 258 21.87 11.50 0.79
C HIS A 258 20.58 11.90 1.51
N ASP A 259 20.65 12.89 2.41
CA ASP A 259 19.52 13.37 3.20
C ASP A 259 18.41 13.89 2.28
N LYS A 260 18.75 14.70 1.27
CA LYS A 260 17.77 15.16 0.27
C LYS A 260 17.14 14.00 -0.51
N LEU A 261 17.91 12.99 -0.92
CA LEU A 261 17.37 11.82 -1.62
C LEU A 261 16.43 11.02 -0.72
N TYR A 262 16.84 10.76 0.52
CA TYR A 262 16.06 10.04 1.52
C TYR A 262 14.72 10.74 1.79
N ASP A 263 14.74 12.05 2.04
CA ASP A 263 13.53 12.86 2.25
C ASP A 263 12.55 12.81 1.07
N LEU A 264 13.08 12.91 -0.17
CA LEU A 264 12.29 12.86 -1.39
C LEU A 264 11.67 11.49 -1.62
N GLU A 265 12.39 10.41 -1.31
CA GLU A 265 11.88 9.05 -1.40
C GLU A 265 10.79 8.80 -0.35
N GLN A 266 11.10 9.00 0.92
CA GLN A 266 10.18 8.76 2.04
C GLN A 266 8.87 9.57 1.92
N ASN A 267 8.92 10.76 1.31
CA ASN A 267 7.74 11.58 1.06
C ASN A 267 7.20 11.51 -0.38
N PHE A 268 7.76 10.66 -1.26
CA PHE A 268 7.44 10.67 -2.71
C PHE A 268 5.95 10.57 -2.99
N SER A 269 5.27 9.57 -2.44
CA SER A 269 3.83 9.35 -2.65
C SER A 269 2.97 10.50 -2.09
N LYS A 270 3.42 11.19 -1.03
CA LYS A 270 2.74 12.36 -0.44
C LYS A 270 2.94 13.62 -1.29
N ASN A 271 4.13 13.80 -1.85
CA ASN A 271 4.46 14.87 -2.79
C ASN A 271 3.70 14.68 -4.11
N MET A 272 3.66 13.46 -4.64
CA MET A 272 2.87 13.07 -5.82
C MET A 272 1.38 13.31 -5.60
N SER A 273 0.84 12.99 -4.42
CA SER A 273 -0.56 13.28 -4.06
C SER A 273 -0.86 14.78 -4.12
N ARG A 274 -0.07 15.60 -3.42
CA ARG A 274 -0.22 17.07 -3.45
C ARG A 274 -0.16 17.62 -4.88
N ALA A 275 0.82 17.17 -5.65
CA ALA A 275 1.00 17.56 -7.05
C ALA A 275 -0.20 17.20 -7.95
N ARG A 276 -0.80 16.01 -7.78
CA ARG A 276 -2.05 15.65 -8.49
C ARG A 276 -3.20 16.61 -8.18
N ILE A 277 -3.38 17.01 -6.91
CA ILE A 277 -4.43 17.96 -6.54
C ILE A 277 -4.18 19.35 -7.16
N ASP A 278 -2.92 19.78 -7.25
CA ASP A 278 -2.55 21.05 -7.92
C ASP A 278 -2.71 20.97 -9.44
N ASP A 279 -2.42 19.83 -10.06
CA ASP A 279 -2.71 19.61 -11.49
C ASP A 279 -4.23 19.63 -11.77
N TRP A 280 -5.06 19.05 -10.89
CA TRP A 280 -6.54 19.11 -11.00
C TRP A 280 -7.12 20.51 -10.76
N ARG A 281 -6.38 21.43 -10.13
CA ARG A 281 -6.77 22.84 -9.98
C ARG A 281 -6.81 23.58 -11.33
N ASN A 282 -6.13 23.08 -12.36
CA ASN A 282 -6.03 23.72 -13.67
C ASN A 282 -7.10 23.16 -14.64
N PRO A 283 -8.20 23.89 -14.92
CA PRO A 283 -9.35 23.37 -15.67
C PRO A 283 -9.06 23.07 -17.16
N SER A 284 -7.83 23.34 -17.62
CA SER A 284 -7.36 23.11 -18.98
C SER A 284 -7.20 21.62 -19.35
N ARG A 285 -7.23 20.70 -18.37
CA ARG A 285 -7.24 19.25 -18.60
C ARG A 285 -8.23 18.56 -17.65
N PRO A 286 -9.16 17.73 -18.14
CA PRO A 286 -9.90 16.82 -17.26
C PRO A 286 -8.92 15.79 -16.65
N PRO A 287 -9.20 15.26 -15.44
CA PRO A 287 -8.36 14.25 -14.83
C PRO A 287 -8.39 12.96 -15.65
N THR A 288 -7.23 12.48 -16.07
CA THR A 288 -7.08 11.08 -16.48
C THR A 288 -7.06 10.26 -15.18
N PRO A 289 -8.03 9.35 -14.93
CA PRO A 289 -7.90 8.44 -13.79
C PRO A 289 -6.62 7.60 -13.95
N PRO A 290 -6.00 7.14 -12.85
CA PRO A 290 -4.85 6.24 -12.94
C PRO A 290 -5.24 5.02 -13.78
N SER A 291 -4.46 4.74 -14.82
CA SER A 291 -4.73 3.61 -15.70
C SER A 291 -4.66 2.33 -14.90
N THR A 292 -5.73 1.54 -14.86
CA THR A 292 -5.79 0.22 -14.21
C THR A 292 -5.00 -0.86 -14.98
N THR A 293 -3.89 -0.46 -15.61
CA THR A 293 -3.07 -1.28 -16.51
C THR A 293 -1.58 -1.17 -16.17
N SER A 294 -1.24 -0.84 -14.92
CA SER A 294 0.10 -1.10 -14.38
C SER A 294 0.30 -2.61 -14.25
N ARG A 295 1.01 -3.18 -15.23
CA ARG A 295 1.71 -4.46 -15.07
C ARG A 295 2.70 -4.25 -13.92
N PRO A 296 2.77 -5.14 -12.91
CA PRO A 296 3.70 -4.96 -11.80
C PRO A 296 5.12 -4.79 -12.35
N PRO A 297 5.95 -3.94 -11.73
CA PRO A 297 7.33 -3.73 -12.18
C PRO A 297 8.03 -5.09 -12.22
N GLU A 298 8.62 -5.40 -13.36
CA GLU A 298 9.31 -6.67 -13.64
C GLU A 298 10.69 -6.65 -12.94
N ILE A 299 10.67 -6.51 -11.61
CA ILE A 299 11.84 -6.61 -10.73
C ILE A 299 12.38 -8.03 -10.90
N VAL A 300 13.67 -8.11 -11.22
CA VAL A 300 14.31 -9.29 -11.79
C VAL A 300 14.37 -10.46 -10.80
N ALA A 301 13.30 -11.25 -10.75
CA ALA A 301 13.37 -12.63 -10.31
C ALA A 301 14.07 -13.45 -11.40
N ARG A 302 15.37 -13.72 -11.21
CA ARG A 302 16.12 -14.59 -12.10
C ARG A 302 15.46 -15.98 -12.13
N THR A 303 15.04 -16.40 -13.32
CA THR A 303 14.58 -17.76 -13.66
C THR A 303 13.52 -18.35 -12.73
N HIS A 304 12.25 -18.32 -13.14
CA HIS A 304 11.50 -19.55 -13.40
C HIS A 304 10.35 -19.28 -14.39
N THR A 305 9.92 -20.32 -15.10
CA THR A 305 9.04 -20.22 -16.27
C THR A 305 7.55 -20.22 -15.92
N VAL A 306 6.87 -19.19 -16.39
CA VAL A 306 5.48 -19.20 -16.91
C VAL A 306 4.41 -19.85 -16.02
N ASP A 307 3.56 -19.02 -15.44
CA ASP A 307 2.11 -19.20 -15.61
C ASP A 307 1.46 -17.90 -16.10
N ARG A 308 0.42 -18.00 -16.93
CA ARG A 308 -0.24 -16.88 -17.63
C ARG A 308 -1.76 -16.95 -17.44
N GLY A 309 -2.23 -16.49 -16.28
CA GLY A 309 -3.59 -16.01 -16.05
C GLY A 309 -3.52 -14.81 -15.10
N ILE A 310 -4.19 -13.68 -15.30
CA ILE A 310 -5.48 -13.48 -15.98
C ILE A 310 -5.38 -12.33 -17.01
N ARG A 311 -5.31 -12.64 -18.31
CA ARG A 311 -5.52 -11.62 -19.37
C ARG A 311 -7.01 -11.49 -19.70
N ARG A 312 -7.68 -10.46 -19.17
CA ARG A 312 -8.91 -9.91 -19.77
C ARG A 312 -8.56 -8.74 -20.68
N GLU A 313 -8.07 -9.06 -21.88
CA GLU A 313 -8.04 -8.07 -22.96
C GLU A 313 -9.50 -7.82 -23.45
N PRO A 314 -9.95 -6.56 -23.56
CA PRO A 314 -11.21 -6.26 -24.23
C PRO A 314 -11.08 -6.63 -25.71
N LYS A 315 -11.80 -7.65 -26.15
CA LYS A 315 -11.82 -8.05 -27.55
C LYS A 315 -12.34 -6.88 -28.41
N PRO A 316 -11.58 -6.35 -29.38
CA PRO A 316 -12.09 -5.29 -30.24
C PRO A 316 -13.29 -5.81 -31.03
N ALA A 317 -14.28 -4.93 -31.25
CA ALA A 317 -15.44 -5.26 -32.08
C ALA A 317 -14.97 -5.70 -33.47
N PRO A 318 -15.56 -6.75 -34.07
CA PRO A 318 -15.11 -7.27 -35.35
C PRO A 318 -15.34 -6.23 -36.46
N THR A 319 -14.25 -5.65 -36.95
CA THR A 319 -14.26 -4.79 -38.13
C THR A 319 -14.73 -5.61 -39.34
N THR A 320 -15.92 -5.32 -39.85
CA THR A 320 -16.41 -5.87 -41.12
C THR A 320 -15.46 -5.47 -42.25
N PRO A 321 -14.82 -6.41 -42.97
CA PRO A 321 -14.02 -6.09 -44.15
C PRO A 321 -14.93 -5.70 -45.32
N PRO A 322 -14.50 -4.80 -46.22
CA PRO A 322 -15.27 -4.42 -47.41
C PRO A 322 -15.37 -5.58 -48.43
N THR A 323 -16.51 -5.64 -49.12
CA THR A 323 -16.84 -6.70 -50.09
C THR A 323 -16.24 -6.46 -51.48
N VAL A 324 -15.20 -7.24 -51.85
CA VAL A 324 -14.85 -7.67 -53.23
C VAL A 324 -13.99 -8.94 -53.05
N GLY A 325 -14.11 -10.09 -53.71
CA GLY A 325 -14.94 -10.62 -54.80
C GLY A 325 -14.22 -11.87 -55.37
N ALA A 326 -14.88 -13.05 -55.38
CA ALA A 326 -14.44 -14.36 -55.93
C ALA A 326 -13.08 -14.93 -55.41
N VAL A 327 -12.86 -16.24 -55.22
CA VAL A 327 -13.19 -17.43 -56.04
C VAL A 327 -13.39 -18.69 -55.16
N GLN A 328 -14.24 -19.62 -55.62
CA GLN A 328 -14.28 -21.10 -55.41
C GLN A 328 -13.08 -21.73 -54.62
N ARG A 329 -13.14 -22.78 -53.76
CA ARG A 329 -13.98 -24.01 -53.57
C ARG A 329 -13.43 -24.73 -52.28
N GLN A 330 -13.98 -25.78 -51.66
CA GLN A 330 -15.18 -26.60 -51.86
C GLN A 330 -15.73 -27.19 -50.51
N GLN A 331 -16.84 -27.91 -50.63
CA GLN A 331 -17.63 -28.74 -49.72
C GLN A 331 -16.90 -29.88 -48.94
N HIS A 332 -17.35 -30.11 -47.70
CA HIS A 332 -17.56 -31.38 -46.93
C HIS A 332 -17.89 -30.93 -45.48
N ARG A 333 -19.05 -31.11 -44.82
CA ARG A 333 -20.07 -32.19 -44.76
C ARG A 333 -19.41 -33.56 -44.48
N ILE A 334 -19.51 -34.21 -43.31
CA ILE A 334 -20.69 -34.74 -42.58
C ILE A 334 -20.26 -35.00 -41.11
N GLU A 335 -21.01 -34.86 -40.01
CA GLU A 335 -22.31 -34.24 -39.62
C GLU A 335 -22.23 -34.06 -38.04
N ILE A 336 -23.27 -34.23 -37.19
CA ILE A 336 -23.25 -34.10 -35.69
C ILE A 336 -24.02 -35.26 -35.00
N ALA A 337 -23.61 -35.72 -33.81
CA ALA A 337 -24.52 -36.38 -32.82
C ALA A 337 -24.04 -36.19 -31.35
N PRO A 338 -24.93 -35.91 -30.35
CA PRO A 338 -24.52 -35.48 -29.00
C PRO A 338 -24.98 -36.47 -27.88
N PRO A 339 -25.23 -36.09 -26.60
CA PRO A 339 -24.66 -36.77 -25.43
C PRO A 339 -25.60 -37.74 -24.69
N ALA A 340 -25.07 -38.48 -23.71
CA ALA A 340 -25.86 -39.25 -22.75
C ALA A 340 -25.36 -39.08 -21.29
N LEU A 341 -26.25 -38.61 -20.43
CA LEU A 341 -26.19 -38.72 -18.96
C LEU A 341 -27.22 -39.81 -18.52
N PRO A 342 -27.50 -40.02 -17.22
CA PRO A 342 -26.66 -40.72 -16.25
C PRO A 342 -27.40 -41.94 -15.65
N VAL A 343 -26.70 -42.90 -15.02
CA VAL A 343 -27.36 -43.97 -14.24
C VAL A 343 -26.68 -44.21 -12.90
N HIS A 344 -27.47 -44.10 -11.82
CA HIS A 344 -27.08 -44.44 -10.45
C HIS A 344 -26.93 -45.96 -10.24
N ARG A 345 -25.98 -46.38 -9.38
CA ARG A 345 -26.20 -47.35 -8.27
C ARG A 345 -24.98 -47.45 -7.34
N ARG A 346 -25.23 -47.43 -6.02
CA ARG A 346 -24.37 -47.96 -4.93
C ARG A 346 -24.87 -49.40 -4.57
N PRO A 347 -24.43 -50.08 -3.48
CA PRO A 347 -23.08 -50.62 -3.23
C PRO A 347 -23.11 -52.10 -2.75
N SER A 348 -21.97 -52.81 -2.79
CA SER A 348 -21.69 -54.07 -2.04
C SER A 348 -20.31 -54.62 -2.45
N MET A 349 -19.45 -55.18 -1.59
CA MET A 349 -19.41 -55.26 -0.11
C MET A 349 -18.10 -54.64 0.39
#